data_AF-A0A259PL95-F1
#
_entry.id   AF-A0A259PL95-F1
#
_cell.length_a   1.000
_cell.length_b   1.000
_cell.length_c   1.000
_cell.angle_alpha   90.00
_cell.angle_beta   90.00
_cell.angle_gamma   90.00
#
_symmetry.space_group_name_H-M   'P 1'
#
loop_
_entity.id
_entity.type
_entity.pdbx_description
1 polymer ?
#
loop_
_entity_poly.entity_id
_entity_poly.type
_entity_poly.pdbx_seq_one_letter_code
_entity_poly.pdbx_strand_id
1 'polypeptide(L)'
;MVRALRLLAALCLAGGLVLLASSGAVAGTPVRTSTAPAPVAAALPAPAAVPAAAVVPASFVVPAAVPAAVPAAGPTSPAAPSQPTPAATPAAPGSVRVSVNGVDGTPSSSITVLLGITVLSVAPSLLIMTTSFTKIFVVLAMTRNALGLQGVPPNQAIAGLALFLSLFVMAPVVSDINTQAVQPYLNGQTSFSQAIGAGEKPLATFMVAHTREQDLALVTRAAQRPNPQSAADVPFTTLAPAFMLSELRAAFIMGFVIFVPFLVIDIVVSSSLMAMGMVMLPPVMVSLPFKLLLFVLVDGWGLVIKALLGSYAGAGG
;
A
#
# COMPACT_ATOMS: atom_id res chain seq x y z
N MET A 1 26.66 1.87 6.85
CA MET A 1 25.51 2.76 7.13
C MET A 1 25.17 3.68 5.95
N VAL A 2 26.11 4.48 5.45
CA VAL A 2 25.86 5.50 4.40
C VAL A 2 25.56 4.92 3.00
N ARG A 3 26.13 3.77 2.63
CA ARG A 3 25.89 3.13 1.31
C ARG A 3 24.53 2.41 1.20
N ALA A 4 24.03 1.83 2.28
CA ALA A 4 22.71 1.16 2.30
C ALA A 4 21.57 2.18 2.23
N LEU A 5 21.76 3.34 2.85
CA LEU A 5 20.80 4.45 2.82
C LEU A 5 20.82 5.20 1.48
N ARG A 6 21.98 5.22 0.79
CA ARG A 6 22.11 5.63 -0.62
C ARG A 6 21.29 4.75 -1.56
N LEU A 7 21.32 3.45 -1.36
CA LEU A 7 20.53 2.50 -2.15
C LEU A 7 19.02 2.61 -1.87
N LEU A 8 18.62 2.97 -0.65
CA LEU A 8 17.21 3.13 -0.31
C LEU A 8 16.57 4.38 -0.90
N ALA A 9 17.24 5.53 -0.76
CA ALA A 9 16.79 6.77 -1.38
C ALA A 9 16.78 6.64 -2.91
N ALA A 10 17.76 5.93 -3.48
CA ALA A 10 17.81 5.63 -4.91
C ALA A 10 16.71 4.64 -5.36
N LEU A 11 16.38 3.60 -4.57
CA LEU A 11 15.29 2.67 -4.90
C LEU A 11 13.90 3.30 -4.76
N CYS A 12 13.68 4.18 -3.79
CA CYS A 12 12.41 4.89 -3.64
C CYS A 12 12.17 5.89 -4.78
N LEU A 13 13.22 6.51 -5.33
CA LEU A 13 13.13 7.40 -6.49
C LEU A 13 13.11 6.66 -7.84
N ALA A 14 13.87 5.55 -7.98
CA ALA A 14 13.88 4.75 -9.21
C ALA A 14 12.64 3.86 -9.35
N GLY A 15 12.08 3.36 -8.24
CA GLY A 15 10.89 2.50 -8.24
C GLY A 15 9.61 3.21 -8.70
N GLY A 16 9.53 4.53 -8.55
CA GLY A 16 8.42 5.35 -9.06
C GLY A 16 8.47 5.57 -10.58
N LEU A 17 9.66 5.54 -11.19
CA LEU A 17 9.84 5.82 -12.62
C LEU A 17 9.70 4.56 -13.49
N VAL A 18 10.04 3.38 -12.95
CA VAL A 18 9.93 2.09 -13.67
C VAL A 18 8.47 1.66 -13.86
N LEU A 19 7.54 2.12 -13.02
CA LEU A 19 6.11 1.80 -13.18
C LEU A 19 5.40 2.61 -14.28
N LEU A 20 5.96 3.75 -14.72
CA LEU A 20 5.39 4.55 -15.82
C LEU A 20 5.92 4.16 -17.21
N ALA A 21 7.01 3.39 -17.30
CA ALA A 21 7.63 3.01 -18.57
C ALA A 21 7.04 1.74 -19.23
N SER A 22 6.09 1.04 -18.57
CA SER A 22 5.49 -0.20 -19.08
C SER A 22 4.08 -0.04 -19.65
N SER A 23 3.52 1.19 -19.71
CA SER A 23 2.27 1.47 -20.42
C SER A 23 2.53 2.35 -21.63
N GLY A 24 2.96 1.71 -22.72
CA GLY A 24 3.06 2.34 -24.03
C GLY A 24 2.78 1.33 -25.13
N ALA A 25 1.77 1.65 -25.93
CA ALA A 25 1.41 1.14 -27.26
C ALA A 25 0.29 0.07 -27.31
N VAL A 26 -0.86 0.49 -27.84
CA VAL A 26 -1.29 0.11 -29.20
C VAL A 26 -2.36 1.10 -29.69
N ALA A 27 -2.09 1.67 -30.86
CA ALA A 27 -2.92 2.61 -31.58
C ALA A 27 -3.86 1.89 -32.58
N GLY A 28 -5.11 2.34 -32.64
CA GLY A 28 -5.78 2.81 -33.85
C GLY A 28 -6.05 1.90 -35.06
N THR A 29 -7.36 1.65 -35.27
CA THR A 29 -8.14 1.70 -36.55
C THR A 29 -8.13 0.49 -37.51
N PRO A 30 -9.14 0.31 -38.43
CA PRO A 30 -10.44 1.00 -38.58
C PRO A 30 -11.69 0.07 -38.73
N VAL A 31 -12.84 0.73 -38.69
CA VAL A 31 -14.22 0.30 -39.01
C VAL A 31 -14.37 -0.34 -40.40
N ARG A 32 -15.18 -1.39 -40.50
CA ARG A 32 -15.92 -1.76 -41.72
C ARG A 32 -17.39 -2.03 -41.40
N THR A 33 -18.24 -1.33 -42.14
CA THR A 33 -19.70 -1.41 -42.23
C THR A 33 -20.16 -2.63 -43.02
N SER A 34 -21.23 -3.34 -42.60
CA SER A 34 -22.23 -3.92 -43.52
C SER A 34 -23.47 -4.50 -42.79
N THR A 35 -24.62 -3.84 -43.00
CA THR A 35 -25.98 -4.35 -43.35
C THR A 35 -26.65 -5.56 -42.64
N ALA A 36 -27.88 -5.31 -42.13
CA ALA A 36 -28.95 -6.23 -41.67
C ALA A 36 -29.69 -6.96 -42.84
N PRO A 37 -30.84 -7.71 -42.70
CA PRO A 37 -31.67 -8.11 -41.53
C PRO A 37 -32.15 -9.62 -41.51
N ALA A 38 -33.03 -9.97 -40.55
CA ALA A 38 -33.70 -11.26 -40.16
C ALA A 38 -34.62 -11.92 -41.25
N PRO A 39 -35.47 -13.00 -41.06
CA PRO A 39 -36.02 -13.63 -39.83
C PRO A 39 -36.41 -15.17 -39.86
N VAL A 40 -37.11 -15.64 -38.79
CA VAL A 40 -38.19 -16.69 -38.72
C VAL A 40 -37.90 -18.14 -38.22
N ALA A 41 -38.56 -18.45 -37.08
CA ALA A 41 -39.27 -19.67 -36.60
C ALA A 41 -38.58 -20.96 -36.12
N ALA A 42 -38.86 -21.23 -34.84
CA ALA A 42 -39.50 -22.43 -34.26
C ALA A 42 -38.79 -23.82 -34.32
N ALA A 43 -38.39 -24.31 -33.13
CA ALA A 43 -38.82 -25.61 -32.57
C ALA A 43 -38.19 -25.84 -31.18
N LEU A 44 -39.03 -26.10 -30.16
CA LEU A 44 -38.68 -26.80 -28.91
C LEU A 44 -38.59 -28.32 -29.20
N PRO A 45 -37.98 -29.23 -28.38
CA PRO A 45 -37.94 -29.21 -26.90
C PRO A 45 -36.72 -29.88 -26.18
N ALA A 46 -36.78 -29.83 -24.83
CA ALA A 46 -36.31 -30.82 -23.84
C ALA A 46 -34.82 -30.87 -23.39
N PRO A 47 -34.52 -31.33 -22.14
CA PRO A 47 -33.40 -30.85 -21.33
C PRO A 47 -32.27 -31.87 -21.16
N ALA A 48 -31.01 -31.41 -20.96
CA ALA A 48 -29.98 -32.15 -20.22
C ALA A 48 -28.71 -31.31 -19.93
N ALA A 49 -28.28 -31.37 -18.67
CA ALA A 49 -26.92 -31.45 -18.12
C ALA A 49 -25.78 -30.55 -18.65
N VAL A 50 -25.16 -29.86 -17.68
CA VAL A 50 -23.89 -29.11 -17.75
C VAL A 50 -22.70 -30.06 -17.97
N PRO A 51 -21.65 -29.64 -18.72
CA PRO A 51 -20.30 -29.80 -18.19
C PRO A 51 -19.41 -28.55 -18.33
N ALA A 52 -18.37 -28.56 -17.48
CA ALA A 52 -17.46 -27.47 -17.18
C ALA A 52 -16.30 -27.30 -18.19
N ALA A 53 -15.89 -26.04 -18.30
CA ALA A 53 -14.59 -25.46 -18.66
C ALA A 53 -13.50 -26.34 -19.33
N ALA A 54 -13.10 -25.93 -20.53
CA ALA A 54 -11.84 -26.32 -21.17
C ALA A 54 -10.86 -25.13 -21.19
N VAL A 55 -9.63 -25.39 -20.75
CA VAL A 55 -8.45 -24.52 -20.81
C VAL A 55 -7.61 -24.97 -22.00
N VAL A 56 -7.09 -24.02 -22.78
CA VAL A 56 -6.09 -24.28 -23.85
C VAL A 56 -4.88 -23.38 -23.59
N PRO A 57 -3.65 -23.92 -23.63
CA PRO A 57 -2.51 -23.17 -24.13
C PRO A 57 -1.85 -23.87 -25.33
N ALA A 58 -1.40 -23.05 -26.28
CA ALA A 58 -0.70 -23.45 -27.49
C ALA A 58 0.81 -23.58 -27.29
N SER A 59 1.38 -24.55 -28.00
CA SER A 59 2.78 -25.00 -28.04
C SER A 59 3.67 -24.15 -28.94
N PHE A 60 5.00 -24.16 -28.72
CA PHE A 60 6.00 -24.13 -29.79
C PHE A 60 7.27 -24.93 -29.42
N VAL A 61 7.87 -25.55 -30.45
CA VAL A 61 8.78 -26.71 -30.46
C VAL A 61 10.21 -26.30 -30.82
N VAL A 62 11.23 -27.03 -30.33
CA VAL A 62 12.62 -27.03 -30.87
C VAL A 62 13.10 -28.50 -30.96
N PRO A 63 13.82 -28.92 -32.03
CA PRO A 63 13.78 -30.28 -32.55
C PRO A 63 14.82 -31.26 -31.96
N ALA A 64 14.46 -32.54 -32.00
CA ALA A 64 15.28 -33.68 -31.60
C ALA A 64 16.25 -34.09 -32.72
N ALA A 65 17.54 -34.23 -32.38
CA ALA A 65 18.55 -34.88 -33.22
C ALA A 65 18.60 -36.38 -32.89
N VAL A 66 18.61 -37.20 -33.95
CA VAL A 66 18.73 -38.67 -33.90
C VAL A 66 20.19 -39.07 -33.76
N PRO A 67 20.57 -39.95 -32.81
CA PRO A 67 21.78 -40.74 -32.93
C PRO A 67 21.48 -42.20 -33.28
N ALA A 68 22.40 -42.75 -34.06
CA ALA A 68 22.40 -44.06 -34.70
C ALA A 68 22.43 -45.26 -33.72
N ALA A 69 22.01 -46.41 -34.24
CA ALA A 69 21.98 -47.71 -33.57
C ALA A 69 23.36 -48.17 -33.08
N VAL A 70 23.40 -48.70 -31.84
CA VAL A 70 24.55 -49.39 -31.23
C VAL A 70 24.12 -50.83 -30.91
N PRO A 71 24.95 -51.87 -31.13
CA PRO A 71 24.51 -53.27 -31.08
C PRO A 71 24.23 -53.75 -29.65
N ALA A 72 23.29 -54.68 -29.51
CA ALA A 72 22.89 -55.29 -28.26
C ALA A 72 24.05 -56.04 -27.57
N ALA A 73 24.38 -55.64 -26.35
CA ALA A 73 25.19 -56.41 -25.40
C ALA A 73 24.25 -57.08 -24.37
N GLY A 74 24.46 -58.37 -24.11
CA GLY A 74 23.63 -59.19 -23.21
C GLY A 74 23.69 -58.77 -21.73
N PRO A 75 22.84 -59.37 -20.88
CA PRO A 75 22.65 -58.93 -19.49
C PRO A 75 23.91 -59.15 -18.64
N THR A 76 24.48 -58.06 -18.11
CA THR A 76 25.52 -58.11 -17.08
C THR A 76 24.88 -58.15 -15.69
N SER A 77 25.37 -59.03 -14.83
CA SER A 77 24.91 -59.25 -13.44
C SER A 77 24.92 -57.97 -12.59
N PRO A 78 24.06 -57.85 -11.54
CA PRO A 78 23.96 -56.65 -10.71
C PRO A 78 25.28 -56.29 -10.02
N ALA A 79 25.66 -55.01 -10.07
CA ALA A 79 26.81 -54.48 -9.34
C ALA A 79 26.55 -54.53 -7.82
N ALA A 80 27.55 -54.96 -7.05
CA ALA A 80 27.49 -55.02 -5.59
C ALA A 80 27.37 -53.61 -4.97
N PRO A 81 26.66 -53.44 -3.84
CA PRO A 81 26.48 -52.14 -3.20
C PRO A 81 27.80 -51.56 -2.68
N SER A 82 28.06 -50.30 -3.01
CA SER A 82 29.19 -49.53 -2.49
C SER A 82 29.05 -49.28 -0.99
N GLN A 83 30.17 -49.37 -0.25
CA GLN A 83 30.22 -49.15 1.21
C GLN A 83 29.67 -47.78 1.65
N PRO A 84 29.11 -47.65 2.85
CA PRO A 84 28.59 -46.39 3.36
C PRO A 84 29.74 -45.41 3.62
N THR A 85 29.63 -44.20 3.06
CA THR A 85 30.51 -43.07 3.39
C THR A 85 30.36 -42.75 4.89
N PRO A 86 31.45 -42.62 5.66
CA PRO A 86 31.37 -42.22 7.07
C PRO A 86 30.71 -40.84 7.21
N ALA A 87 29.87 -40.68 8.23
CA ALA A 87 29.24 -39.40 8.55
C ALA A 87 30.30 -38.32 8.75
N ALA A 88 30.14 -37.17 8.08
CA ALA A 88 30.93 -35.99 8.34
C ALA A 88 30.77 -35.62 9.83
N THR A 89 31.89 -35.49 10.54
CA THR A 89 31.92 -34.97 11.91
C THR A 89 31.13 -33.66 11.95
N PRO A 90 30.16 -33.48 12.87
CA PRO A 90 29.49 -32.20 13.03
C PRO A 90 30.57 -31.13 13.24
N ALA A 91 30.63 -30.16 12.33
CA ALA A 91 31.38 -28.94 12.58
C ALA A 91 30.89 -28.40 13.92
N ALA A 92 31.85 -28.12 14.83
CA ALA A 92 31.58 -27.53 16.14
C ALA A 92 30.51 -26.43 15.99
N PRO A 93 29.56 -26.30 16.93
CA PRO A 93 28.51 -25.30 16.82
C PRO A 93 29.19 -23.96 16.56
N GLY A 94 28.95 -23.41 15.36
CA GLY A 94 29.40 -22.09 14.98
C GLY A 94 28.76 -21.15 15.97
N SER A 95 29.44 -20.86 17.07
CA SER A 95 29.02 -19.83 17.99
C SER A 95 28.99 -18.56 17.17
N VAL A 96 27.78 -18.08 16.85
CA VAL A 96 27.58 -16.73 16.37
C VAL A 96 27.99 -15.83 17.53
N ARG A 97 29.30 -15.59 17.64
CA ARG A 97 29.86 -14.61 18.55
C ARG A 97 29.55 -13.26 17.93
N VAL A 98 28.48 -12.64 18.41
CA VAL A 98 28.24 -11.22 18.19
C VAL A 98 29.29 -10.47 19.02
N SER A 99 30.48 -10.31 18.46
CA SER A 99 31.51 -9.44 19.03
C SER A 99 31.03 -7.99 18.86
N VAL A 100 30.59 -7.38 19.97
CA VAL A 100 29.96 -6.05 19.97
C VAL A 100 30.95 -4.92 19.63
N ASN A 101 32.24 -5.17 19.83
CA ASN A 101 33.31 -4.22 19.55
C ASN A 101 34.18 -4.72 18.40
N GLY A 102 34.36 -3.89 17.36
CA GLY A 102 35.36 -4.09 16.33
C GLY A 102 36.78 -3.84 16.86
N VAL A 103 37.78 -4.14 16.04
CA VAL A 103 39.22 -4.09 16.38
C VAL A 103 39.75 -2.71 16.83
N ASP A 104 38.96 -1.64 16.66
CA ASP A 104 39.34 -0.25 17.01
C ASP A 104 38.27 0.49 17.85
N GLY A 105 37.42 -0.23 18.60
CA GLY A 105 36.33 0.41 19.37
C GLY A 105 35.19 0.96 18.51
N THR A 106 35.25 0.75 17.19
CA THR A 106 34.17 1.04 16.23
C THR A 106 33.16 -0.12 16.25
N PRO A 107 31.85 0.13 16.13
CA PRO A 107 30.85 -0.93 16.05
C PRO A 107 31.21 -1.96 14.97
N SER A 108 31.12 -3.25 15.29
CA SER A 108 31.36 -4.32 14.32
C SER A 108 30.55 -4.10 13.04
N SER A 109 31.16 -4.32 11.87
CA SER A 109 30.50 -4.17 10.56
C SER A 109 29.18 -4.94 10.50
N SER A 110 29.16 -6.14 11.11
CA SER A 110 27.97 -6.99 11.22
C SER A 110 26.83 -6.33 12.02
N ILE A 111 27.14 -5.58 13.08
CA ILE A 111 26.15 -4.87 13.91
C ILE A 111 25.60 -3.65 13.16
N THR A 112 26.45 -2.95 12.42
CA THR A 112 26.01 -1.83 11.58
C THR A 112 25.07 -2.30 10.45
N VAL A 113 25.34 -3.47 9.86
CA VAL A 113 24.46 -4.08 8.85
C VAL A 113 23.13 -4.52 9.48
N LEU A 114 23.18 -5.19 10.63
CA LEU A 114 21.98 -5.61 11.36
C LEU A 114 21.09 -4.42 11.71
N LEU A 115 21.66 -3.35 12.30
CA LEU A 115 20.95 -2.11 12.59
C LEU A 115 20.38 -1.47 11.31
N GLY A 116 21.13 -1.51 10.21
CA GLY A 116 20.66 -1.00 8.92
C GLY A 116 19.43 -1.74 8.39
N ILE A 117 19.40 -3.07 8.51
CA ILE A 117 18.25 -3.90 8.11
C ILE A 117 17.04 -3.64 9.02
N THR A 118 17.27 -3.48 10.33
CA THR A 118 16.19 -3.14 11.28
C THR A 118 15.57 -1.78 10.99
N VAL A 119 16.36 -0.76 10.69
CA VAL A 119 15.82 0.55 10.31
C VAL A 119 15.07 0.46 8.98
N LEU A 120 15.59 -0.34 8.03
CA LEU A 120 14.96 -0.54 6.74
C LEU A 120 13.59 -1.23 6.84
N SER A 121 13.41 -2.20 7.73
CA SER A 121 12.12 -2.87 7.87
C SER A 121 11.03 -1.96 8.45
N VAL A 122 11.40 -0.97 9.27
CA VAL A 122 10.46 -0.03 9.91
C VAL A 122 10.26 1.25 9.08
N ALA A 123 11.20 1.61 8.21
CA ALA A 123 11.13 2.85 7.43
C ALA A 123 9.84 3.01 6.59
N PRO A 124 9.33 1.98 5.87
CA PRO A 124 8.13 2.15 5.04
C PRO A 124 6.88 2.53 5.83
N SER A 125 6.68 1.93 7.01
CA SER A 125 5.52 2.24 7.86
C SER A 125 5.63 3.64 8.46
N LEU A 126 6.83 4.06 8.90
CA LEU A 126 7.05 5.41 9.40
C LEU A 126 6.81 6.47 8.33
N LEU A 127 7.30 6.24 7.11
CA LEU A 127 7.06 7.18 6.00
C LEU A 127 5.57 7.33 5.70
N ILE A 128 4.82 6.24 5.73
CA ILE A 128 3.37 6.30 5.54
C ILE A 128 2.71 7.12 6.66
N MET A 129 3.12 6.93 7.91
CA MET A 129 2.54 7.61 9.07
C MET A 129 2.84 9.12 9.13
N THR A 130 3.97 9.56 8.59
CA THR A 130 4.36 10.99 8.55
C THR A 130 3.81 11.73 7.32
N THR A 131 3.00 11.07 6.50
CA THR A 131 2.36 11.67 5.31
C THR A 131 0.84 11.78 5.49
N SER A 132 0.17 12.30 4.47
CA SER A 132 -1.30 12.34 4.37
C SER A 132 -2.01 10.98 4.31
N PHE A 133 -1.25 9.88 4.17
CA PHE A 133 -1.85 8.56 3.95
C PHE A 133 -2.82 8.15 5.06
N THR A 134 -2.44 8.39 6.32
CA THR A 134 -3.22 7.92 7.49
C THR A 134 -4.66 8.43 7.47
N LYS A 135 -4.86 9.73 7.28
CA LYS A 135 -6.20 10.33 7.25
C LYS A 135 -7.01 9.85 6.05
N ILE A 136 -6.40 9.83 4.87
CA ILE A 136 -7.05 9.38 3.63
C ILE A 136 -7.50 7.92 3.78
N PHE A 137 -6.62 7.02 4.22
CA PHE A 137 -6.93 5.60 4.38
C PHE A 137 -8.08 5.37 5.37
N VAL A 138 -8.05 6.04 6.53
CA VAL A 138 -9.08 5.89 7.57
C VAL A 138 -10.43 6.40 7.07
N VAL A 139 -10.51 7.56 6.42
CA VAL A 139 -11.77 8.09 5.88
C VAL A 139 -12.36 7.17 4.81
N LEU A 140 -11.55 6.67 3.88
CA LEU A 140 -12.01 5.73 2.85
C LEU A 140 -12.48 4.40 3.45
N ALA A 141 -11.76 3.88 4.45
CA ALA A 141 -12.16 2.67 5.19
C ALA A 141 -13.48 2.88 5.96
N MET A 142 -13.64 4.03 6.63
CA MET A 142 -14.89 4.39 7.31
C MET A 142 -16.05 4.56 6.32
N THR A 143 -15.80 5.12 5.14
CA THR A 143 -16.82 5.25 4.08
C THR A 143 -17.32 3.87 3.63
N ARG A 144 -16.43 2.91 3.39
CA ARG A 144 -16.83 1.52 3.07
C ARG A 144 -17.71 0.92 4.17
N ASN A 145 -17.31 1.11 5.43
CA ASN A 145 -18.05 0.58 6.57
C ASN A 145 -19.43 1.27 6.73
N ALA A 146 -19.52 2.57 6.45
CA ALA A 146 -20.77 3.34 6.51
C ALA A 146 -21.83 2.84 5.52
N LEU A 147 -21.39 2.45 4.32
CA LEU A 147 -22.23 1.84 3.29
C LEU A 147 -22.72 0.43 3.68
N GLY A 148 -22.13 -0.19 4.70
CA GLY A 148 -22.46 -1.55 5.12
C GLY A 148 -21.91 -2.63 4.18
N LEU A 149 -20.89 -2.30 3.38
CA LEU A 149 -20.34 -3.23 2.39
C LEU A 149 -19.42 -4.26 3.03
N GLN A 150 -19.64 -5.53 2.70
CA GLN A 150 -18.78 -6.63 3.13
C GLN A 150 -17.75 -6.94 2.04
N GLY A 151 -16.48 -6.72 2.33
CA GLY A 151 -15.35 -7.13 1.48
C GLY A 151 -15.12 -6.33 0.20
N VAL A 152 -16.08 -5.51 -0.25
CA VAL A 152 -15.95 -4.67 -1.46
C VAL A 152 -16.07 -3.18 -1.09
N PRO A 153 -15.13 -2.31 -1.51
CA PRO A 153 -13.83 -2.61 -2.10
C PRO A 153 -12.88 -3.30 -1.11
N PRO A 154 -11.95 -4.16 -1.60
CA PRO A 154 -10.99 -4.83 -0.73
C PRO A 154 -10.04 -3.83 -0.08
N ASN A 155 -9.49 -4.16 1.11
CA ASN A 155 -8.55 -3.29 1.84
C ASN A 155 -7.36 -2.85 0.97
N GLN A 156 -6.89 -3.72 0.06
CA GLN A 156 -5.79 -3.42 -0.85
C GLN A 156 -6.14 -2.33 -1.87
N ALA A 157 -7.38 -2.31 -2.38
CA ALA A 157 -7.82 -1.26 -3.29
C ALA A 157 -7.93 0.10 -2.58
N ILE A 158 -8.44 0.09 -1.34
CA ILE A 158 -8.50 1.31 -0.51
C ILE A 158 -7.09 1.81 -0.17
N ALA A 159 -6.18 0.91 0.20
CA ALA A 159 -4.79 1.24 0.46
C ALA A 159 -4.09 1.81 -0.80
N GLY A 160 -4.30 1.20 -1.97
CA GLY A 160 -3.76 1.70 -3.23
C GLY A 160 -4.29 3.09 -3.59
N LEU A 161 -5.60 3.32 -3.46
CA LEU A 161 -6.20 4.64 -3.67
C LEU A 161 -5.64 5.67 -2.68
N ALA A 162 -5.52 5.31 -1.40
CA ALA A 162 -4.96 6.19 -0.38
C ALA A 162 -3.50 6.54 -0.67
N LEU A 163 -2.71 5.60 -1.17
CA LEU A 163 -1.32 5.83 -1.55
C LEU A 163 -1.22 6.82 -2.72
N PHE A 164 -1.99 6.63 -3.80
CA PHE A 164 -1.97 7.54 -4.94
C PHE A 164 -2.44 8.96 -4.57
N LEU A 165 -3.51 9.07 -3.78
CA LEU A 165 -3.97 10.37 -3.29
C LEU A 165 -2.95 11.02 -2.35
N SER A 166 -2.26 10.24 -1.51
CA SER A 166 -1.20 10.76 -0.66
C SER A 166 -0.01 11.28 -1.47
N LEU A 167 0.41 10.55 -2.52
CA LEU A 167 1.46 11.02 -3.43
C LEU A 167 1.06 12.31 -4.15
N PHE A 168 -0.22 12.43 -4.54
CA PHE A 168 -0.75 13.66 -5.13
C PHE A 168 -0.70 14.85 -4.16
N VAL A 169 -1.14 14.65 -2.91
CA VAL A 169 -1.09 15.70 -1.87
C VAL A 169 0.34 16.05 -1.48
N MET A 170 1.24 15.07 -1.40
CA MET A 170 2.63 15.25 -0.97
C MET A 170 3.58 15.67 -2.09
N ALA A 171 3.10 15.81 -3.34
CA ALA A 171 3.93 16.22 -4.48
C ALA A 171 4.85 17.43 -4.22
N PRO A 172 4.40 18.56 -3.62
CA PRO A 172 5.29 19.69 -3.31
C PRO A 172 6.35 19.33 -2.27
N VAL A 173 5.98 18.60 -1.20
CA VAL A 173 6.91 18.19 -0.15
C VAL A 173 8.00 17.26 -0.70
N VAL A 174 7.63 16.30 -1.56
CA VAL A 174 8.57 15.39 -2.21
C VAL A 174 9.51 16.16 -3.14
N SER A 175 9.00 17.16 -3.87
CA SER A 175 9.81 18.05 -4.71
C SER A 175 10.84 18.84 -3.90
N ASP A 176 10.43 19.41 -2.77
CA ASP A 176 11.31 20.16 -1.88
C ASP A 176 12.39 19.27 -1.26
N ILE A 177 12.03 18.06 -0.82
CA ILE A 177 13.00 17.08 -0.32
C ILE A 177 14.00 16.71 -1.42
N ASN A 178 13.53 16.47 -2.65
CA ASN A 178 14.43 16.13 -3.76
C ASN A 178 15.43 17.26 -4.05
N THR A 179 14.95 18.50 -4.15
CA THR A 179 15.79 19.66 -4.51
C THR A 179 16.72 20.09 -3.37
N GLN A 180 16.27 20.06 -2.12
CA GLN A 180 17.03 20.59 -0.98
C GLN A 180 17.92 19.53 -0.29
N ALA A 181 17.56 18.24 -0.38
CA ALA A 181 18.29 17.18 0.31
C ALA A 181 18.90 16.14 -0.63
N VAL A 182 18.13 15.61 -1.58
CA VAL A 182 18.58 14.49 -2.41
C VAL A 182 19.61 14.93 -3.45
N GLN A 183 19.31 15.97 -4.24
CA GLN A 183 20.21 16.44 -5.30
C GLN A 183 21.57 16.91 -4.76
N PRO A 184 21.66 17.75 -3.71
CA PRO A 184 22.95 18.17 -3.16
C PRO A 184 23.77 16.99 -2.61
N TYR A 185 23.11 15.99 -2.02
CA TYR A 185 23.76 14.78 -1.54
C TYR A 185 24.30 13.91 -2.67
N LEU A 186 23.52 13.69 -3.74
CA LEU A 186 23.95 12.94 -4.91
C LEU A 186 25.10 13.63 -5.65
N ASN A 187 25.10 14.96 -5.67
CA ASN A 187 26.16 15.79 -6.24
C ASN A 187 27.39 15.92 -5.32
N GLY A 188 27.39 15.29 -4.15
CA GLY A 188 28.51 15.31 -3.21
C GLY A 188 28.73 16.65 -2.48
N GLN A 189 27.76 17.57 -2.55
CA GLN A 189 27.84 18.92 -1.96
C GLN A 189 27.56 18.91 -0.46
N THR A 190 26.75 17.96 0.02
CA THR A 190 26.37 17.84 1.44
C THR A 190 26.68 16.47 2.01
N SER A 191 27.02 16.43 3.30
CA SER A 191 27.13 15.15 4.01
C SER A 191 25.75 14.49 4.19
N PHE A 192 25.74 13.18 4.48
CA PHE A 192 24.49 12.46 4.72
C PHE A 192 23.67 13.03 5.89
N SER A 193 24.35 13.43 6.98
CA SER A 193 23.70 14.05 8.15
C SER A 193 23.01 15.37 7.79
N GLN A 194 23.68 16.21 6.99
CA GLN A 194 23.10 17.46 6.50
C GLN A 194 21.93 17.23 5.55
N ALA A 195 22.01 16.22 4.68
CA ALA A 195 20.91 15.87 3.78
C ALA A 195 19.65 15.44 4.56
N ILE A 196 19.80 14.66 5.64
CA ILE A 196 18.67 14.30 6.51
C ILE A 196 18.06 15.53 7.18
N GLY A 197 18.89 16.40 7.76
CA GLY A 197 18.41 17.64 8.37
C GLY A 197 17.73 18.59 7.37
N ALA A 198 18.19 18.64 6.11
CA ALA A 198 17.54 19.41 5.06
C ALA A 198 16.20 18.78 4.63
N GLY A 199 16.13 17.45 4.50
CA GLY A 199 14.91 16.74 4.11
C GLY A 199 13.84 16.70 5.20
N GLU A 200 14.23 16.81 6.46
CA GLU A 200 13.29 16.89 7.60
C GLU A 200 12.46 18.18 7.58
N LYS A 201 13.03 19.30 7.11
CA LYS A 201 12.38 20.62 7.19
C LYS A 201 11.08 20.73 6.37
N PRO A 202 11.01 20.34 5.08
CA PRO A 202 9.75 20.36 4.33
C PRO A 202 8.68 19.46 4.97
N LEU A 203 9.10 18.29 5.47
CA LEU A 203 8.19 17.36 6.14
C LEU A 203 7.66 17.93 7.47
N ALA A 204 8.54 18.53 8.28
CA ALA A 204 8.15 19.19 9.52
C ALA A 204 7.19 20.37 9.25
N THR A 205 7.45 21.16 8.21
CA THR A 205 6.58 22.27 7.80
C THR A 205 5.19 21.77 7.42
N PHE A 206 5.11 20.71 6.61
CA PHE A 206 3.85 20.05 6.27
C PHE A 206 3.10 19.54 7.52
N MET A 207 3.79 18.83 8.41
CA MET A 207 3.16 18.31 9.62
C MET A 207 2.66 19.43 10.54
N VAL A 208 3.43 20.50 10.74
CA VAL A 208 3.01 21.65 11.56
C VAL A 208 1.74 22.29 10.99
N ALA A 209 1.66 22.49 9.67
CA ALA A 209 0.50 23.07 9.01
C ALA A 209 -0.78 22.23 9.18
N HIS A 210 -0.65 20.93 9.43
CA HIS A 210 -1.77 20.00 9.58
C HIS A 210 -1.93 19.43 10.99
N THR A 211 -1.14 19.91 11.96
CA THR A 211 -1.25 19.49 13.36
C THR A 211 -2.02 20.53 14.15
N ARG A 212 -3.00 20.10 14.94
CA ARG A 212 -3.75 21.02 15.80
C ARG A 212 -2.88 21.41 16.99
N GLU A 213 -2.89 22.70 17.36
CA GLU A 213 -2.14 23.20 18.53
C GLU A 213 -2.45 22.44 19.82
N GLN A 214 -3.72 22.04 19.99
CA GLN A 214 -4.17 21.25 21.13
C GLN A 214 -3.49 19.87 21.22
N ASP A 215 -3.27 19.22 20.08
CA ASP A 215 -2.62 17.91 20.01
C ASP A 215 -1.11 18.04 20.19
N LEU A 216 -0.53 19.08 19.60
CA LEU A 216 0.87 19.43 19.82
C LEU A 216 1.17 19.71 21.29
N ALA A 217 0.31 20.49 21.95
CA ALA A 217 0.41 20.79 23.37
C ALA A 217 0.22 19.53 24.23
N LEU A 218 -0.71 18.64 23.87
CA LEU A 218 -0.94 17.39 24.58
C LEU A 218 0.32 16.52 24.60
N VAL A 219 0.91 16.27 23.42
CA VAL A 219 2.11 15.42 23.32
C VAL A 219 3.33 16.11 23.95
N THR A 220 3.46 17.43 23.82
CA THR A 220 4.55 18.20 24.46
C THR A 220 4.51 18.07 25.98
N ARG A 221 3.33 18.23 26.59
CA ARG A 221 3.14 18.06 28.04
C ARG A 221 3.35 16.61 28.47
N ALA A 222 2.88 15.65 27.69
CA ALA A 222 3.10 14.22 27.95
C ALA A 222 4.60 13.85 27.92
N ALA A 223 5.38 14.52 27.07
CA ALA A 223 6.83 14.39 27.01
C ALA A 223 7.58 15.18 28.10
N GLN A 224 6.87 15.85 29.02
CA GLN A 224 7.43 16.72 30.06
C GLN A 224 8.42 17.77 29.53
N ARG A 225 8.18 18.27 28.31
CA ARG A 225 9.02 19.29 27.68
C ARG A 225 8.48 20.70 27.96
N PRO A 226 9.35 21.72 27.98
CA PRO A 226 8.90 23.10 28.01
C PRO A 226 8.03 23.40 26.79
N ASN A 227 7.04 24.28 26.96
CA ASN A 227 6.23 24.70 25.83
C ASN A 227 7.12 25.38 24.77
N PRO A 228 7.05 24.95 23.50
CA PRO A 228 7.79 25.58 22.41
C PRO A 228 7.27 27.01 22.19
N GLN A 229 8.17 27.93 21.82
CA GLN A 229 7.80 29.32 21.51
C GLN A 229 7.07 29.44 20.16
N SER A 230 7.42 28.56 19.22
CA SER A 230 6.78 28.44 17.91
C SER A 230 6.54 26.97 17.56
N ALA A 231 5.51 26.69 16.76
CA ALA A 231 5.25 25.35 16.25
C ALA A 231 6.41 24.80 15.38
N ALA A 232 7.22 25.69 14.80
CA ALA A 232 8.41 25.33 14.02
C ALA A 232 9.58 24.81 14.88
N ASP A 233 9.60 25.11 16.18
CA ASP A 233 10.69 24.70 17.08
C ASP A 233 10.45 23.32 17.70
N VAL A 234 9.34 22.65 17.35
CA VAL A 234 9.01 21.36 17.94
C VAL A 234 9.88 20.25 17.34
N PRO A 235 10.58 19.46 18.18
CA PRO A 235 11.38 18.35 17.69
C PRO A 235 10.50 17.31 16.98
N PHE A 236 11.01 16.72 15.90
CA PHE A 236 10.30 15.71 15.10
C PHE A 236 9.75 14.54 15.92
N THR A 237 10.47 14.15 16.99
CA THR A 237 10.05 13.08 17.93
C THR A 237 8.76 13.39 18.69
N THR A 238 8.38 14.66 18.83
CA THR A 238 7.11 15.11 19.42
C THR A 238 6.10 15.48 18.34
N LEU A 239 6.56 16.09 17.25
CA LEU A 239 5.70 16.52 16.15
C LEU A 239 5.03 15.34 15.43
N ALA A 240 5.79 14.28 15.10
CA ALA A 240 5.25 13.11 14.39
C ALA A 240 4.07 12.44 15.13
N PRO A 241 4.16 12.09 16.44
CA PRO A 241 3.00 11.54 17.16
C PRO A 241 1.84 12.54 17.33
N ALA A 242 2.11 13.84 17.47
CA ALA A 242 1.06 14.87 17.54
C ALA A 242 0.31 15.02 16.20
N PHE A 243 1.04 14.98 15.09
CA PHE A 243 0.50 14.97 13.74
C PHE A 243 -0.39 13.75 13.51
N MET A 244 0.10 12.55 13.83
CA MET A 244 -0.70 11.32 13.70
C MET A 244 -2.00 11.38 14.49
N LEU A 245 -1.96 11.91 15.72
CA LEU A 245 -3.16 12.10 16.54
C LEU A 245 -4.15 13.09 15.90
N SER A 246 -3.63 14.21 15.38
CA SER A 246 -4.44 15.23 14.69
C SER A 246 -5.12 14.66 13.43
N GLU A 247 -4.37 13.93 12.62
CA GLU A 247 -4.84 13.31 11.38
C GLU A 247 -5.88 12.23 11.65
N LEU A 248 -5.66 11.37 12.66
CA LEU A 248 -6.64 10.38 13.08
C LEU A 248 -7.93 11.04 13.57
N ARG A 249 -7.84 12.08 14.41
CA ARG A 249 -9.03 12.81 14.87
C ARG A 249 -9.80 13.41 13.69
N ALA A 250 -9.10 14.09 12.78
CA ALA A 250 -9.73 14.66 11.59
C ALA A 250 -10.39 13.58 10.72
N ALA A 251 -9.74 12.42 10.56
CA ALA A 251 -10.28 11.29 9.83
C ALA A 251 -11.57 10.75 10.46
N PHE A 252 -11.59 10.60 11.79
CA PHE A 252 -12.78 10.15 12.51
C PHE A 252 -13.93 11.15 12.42
N ILE A 253 -13.65 12.46 12.48
CA ILE A 253 -14.67 13.50 12.30
C ILE A 253 -15.27 13.42 10.90
N MET A 254 -14.42 13.38 9.85
CA MET A 254 -14.89 13.23 8.47
C MET A 254 -15.67 11.94 8.27
N GLY A 255 -15.16 10.82 8.78
CA GLY A 255 -15.82 9.53 8.70
C GLY A 255 -17.17 9.51 9.43
N PHE A 256 -17.28 10.18 10.58
CA PHE A 256 -18.54 10.34 11.30
C PHE A 256 -19.55 11.15 10.48
N VAL A 257 -19.15 12.28 9.90
CA VAL A 257 -20.02 13.10 9.03
C VAL A 257 -20.52 12.28 7.84
N ILE A 258 -19.66 11.45 7.23
CA ILE A 258 -20.06 10.52 6.16
C ILE A 258 -21.04 9.46 6.68
N PHE A 259 -20.92 9.02 7.93
CA PHE A 259 -21.78 8.00 8.53
C PHE A 259 -23.23 8.47 8.74
N VAL A 260 -23.43 9.75 9.09
CA VAL A 260 -24.74 10.32 9.47
C VAL A 260 -25.85 10.03 8.45
N PRO A 261 -25.73 10.34 7.14
CA PRO A 261 -26.81 10.10 6.18
C PRO A 261 -27.18 8.61 6.05
N PHE A 262 -26.19 7.71 6.11
CA PHE A 262 -26.44 6.27 6.01
C PHE A 262 -27.08 5.69 7.28
N LEU A 263 -26.71 6.24 8.44
CA LEU A 263 -27.33 5.88 9.72
C LEU A 263 -28.82 6.24 9.72
N VAL A 264 -29.18 7.40 9.17
CA VAL A 264 -30.60 7.80 9.04
C VAL A 264 -31.37 6.80 8.18
N ILE A 265 -30.80 6.34 7.06
CA ILE A 265 -31.41 5.29 6.23
C ILE A 265 -31.62 4.01 7.04
N ASP A 266 -30.62 3.57 7.82
CA ASP A 266 -30.75 2.37 8.65
C ASP A 266 -31.89 2.49 9.67
N ILE A 267 -32.00 3.63 10.37
CA ILE A 267 -33.05 3.86 11.36
C ILE A 267 -34.43 3.85 10.70
N VAL A 268 -34.59 4.54 9.56
CA VAL A 268 -35.86 4.59 8.84
C VAL A 268 -36.27 3.22 8.33
N VAL A 269 -35.36 2.47 7.69
CA VAL A 269 -35.64 1.12 7.19
C VAL A 269 -35.94 0.15 8.33
N SER A 270 -35.19 0.20 9.43
CA SER A 270 -35.41 -0.65 10.59
C SER A 270 -36.78 -0.41 11.23
N SER A 271 -37.15 0.87 11.43
CA SER A 271 -38.47 1.22 11.98
C SER A 271 -39.62 0.76 11.07
N SER A 272 -39.42 0.83 9.75
CA SER A 272 -40.40 0.37 8.76
C SER A 272 -40.55 -1.16 8.76
N LEU A 273 -39.44 -1.89 8.83
CA LEU A 273 -39.44 -3.36 8.92
C LEU A 273 -40.10 -3.86 10.20
N MET A 274 -39.80 -3.19 11.33
CA MET A 274 -40.40 -3.50 12.62
C MET A 274 -41.91 -3.28 12.61
N ALA A 275 -42.39 -2.22 11.94
CA ALA A 275 -43.82 -1.96 11.76
C ALA A 275 -44.54 -3.03 10.92
N MET A 276 -43.84 -3.66 9.96
CA MET A 276 -44.38 -4.79 9.18
C MET A 276 -44.35 -6.14 9.95
N GLY A 277 -43.78 -6.18 11.16
CA GLY A 277 -43.65 -7.40 11.96
C GLY A 277 -42.50 -8.32 11.54
N MET A 278 -41.60 -7.88 10.66
CA MET A 278 -40.46 -8.69 10.19
C MET A 278 -39.25 -8.56 11.12
N VAL A 279 -39.32 -9.21 12.28
CA VAL A 279 -38.25 -9.14 13.32
C VAL A 279 -37.00 -9.95 12.95
N MET A 280 -37.11 -10.96 12.09
CA MET A 280 -36.02 -11.90 11.79
C MET A 280 -35.06 -11.48 10.67
N LEU A 281 -35.41 -10.49 9.84
CA LEU A 281 -34.53 -10.02 8.77
C LEU A 281 -33.60 -8.92 9.30
N PRO A 282 -32.26 -9.06 9.17
CA PRO A 282 -31.33 -8.01 9.57
C PRO A 282 -31.62 -6.72 8.77
N PRO A 283 -31.96 -5.60 9.41
CA PRO A 283 -32.36 -4.38 8.70
C PRO A 283 -31.31 -3.84 7.72
N VAL A 284 -30.02 -4.10 8.01
CA VAL A 284 -28.88 -3.71 7.18
C VAL A 284 -28.94 -4.32 5.77
N MET A 285 -29.45 -5.55 5.64
CA MET A 285 -29.57 -6.22 4.34
C MET A 285 -30.58 -5.52 3.43
N VAL A 286 -31.62 -4.93 4.04
CA VAL A 286 -32.68 -4.20 3.32
C VAL A 286 -32.27 -2.77 3.03
N SER A 287 -31.51 -2.12 3.93
CA SER A 287 -31.07 -0.73 3.75
C SER A 287 -29.90 -0.59 2.76
N LEU A 288 -29.06 -1.62 2.60
CA LEU A 288 -27.88 -1.61 1.72
C LEU A 288 -28.16 -1.14 0.28
N PRO A 289 -29.16 -1.68 -0.47
CA PRO A 289 -29.43 -1.22 -1.83
C PRO A 289 -29.80 0.27 -1.90
N PHE A 290 -30.53 0.79 -0.91
CA PHE A 290 -30.87 2.21 -0.84
C PHE A 290 -29.64 3.09 -0.55
N LYS A 291 -28.76 2.65 0.36
CA LYS A 291 -27.49 3.35 0.63
C LYS A 291 -26.61 3.42 -0.61
N LEU A 292 -26.46 2.30 -1.32
CA LEU A 292 -25.68 2.23 -2.54
C LEU A 292 -26.26 3.11 -3.64
N LEU A 293 -27.58 3.07 -3.84
CA LEU A 293 -28.26 3.93 -4.81
C LEU A 293 -28.00 5.40 -4.50
N LEU A 294 -28.23 5.83 -3.25
CA LEU A 294 -27.97 7.22 -2.84
C LEU A 294 -26.51 7.59 -3.09
N PHE A 295 -25.57 6.76 -2.66
CA PHE A 295 -24.14 7.05 -2.78
C PHE A 295 -23.69 7.19 -4.24
N VAL A 296 -24.20 6.36 -5.15
CA VAL A 296 -23.90 6.47 -6.58
C VAL A 296 -24.58 7.70 -7.20
N LEU A 297 -25.84 7.98 -6.84
CA LEU A 297 -26.59 9.13 -7.38
C LEU A 297 -25.94 10.47 -7.07
N VAL A 298 -25.28 10.60 -5.92
CA VAL A 298 -24.61 11.84 -5.50
C VAL A 298 -23.13 11.92 -5.89
N ASP A 299 -22.61 10.94 -6.65
CA ASP A 299 -21.18 10.78 -6.88
C ASP A 299 -20.37 10.78 -5.57
N GLY A 300 -20.74 9.87 -4.65
CA GLY A 300 -20.22 9.83 -3.29
C GLY A 300 -18.71 9.65 -3.21
N TRP A 301 -18.10 8.86 -4.10
CA TRP A 301 -16.64 8.74 -4.17
C TRP A 301 -15.99 10.08 -4.54
N GLY A 302 -16.54 10.77 -5.54
CA GLY A 302 -16.06 12.09 -5.94
C GLY A 302 -16.18 13.11 -4.80
N LEU A 303 -17.29 13.11 -4.07
CA LEU A 303 -17.48 14.00 -2.91
C LEU A 303 -16.48 13.71 -1.77
N VAL A 304 -16.28 12.45 -1.41
CA VAL A 304 -15.34 12.05 -0.36
C VAL A 304 -13.91 12.43 -0.74
N ILE A 305 -13.49 12.18 -1.98
CA ILE A 305 -12.15 12.53 -2.46
C ILE A 305 -11.97 14.06 -2.49
N LYS A 306 -12.95 14.82 -2.98
CA LYS A 306 -12.90 16.29 -2.98
C LYS A 306 -12.78 16.85 -1.55
N ALA A 307 -13.55 16.31 -0.60
CA ALA A 307 -13.48 16.71 0.80
C ALA A 307 -12.09 16.41 1.41
N LEU A 308 -11.54 15.23 1.13
CA LEU A 308 -10.20 14.83 1.57
C LEU A 308 -9.11 15.75 1.02
N LEU A 309 -9.10 16.00 -0.29
CA LEU A 309 -8.11 16.88 -0.92
C LEU A 309 -8.27 18.33 -0.44
N GLY A 310 -9.51 18.81 -0.30
CA GLY A 310 -9.81 20.13 0.26
C GLY A 310 -9.31 20.30 1.69
N SER A 311 -9.31 19.24 2.50
CA SER A 311 -8.81 19.29 3.87
C SER A 311 -7.30 19.55 3.98
N TYR A 312 -6.53 19.27 2.92
CA TYR A 312 -5.10 19.60 2.85
C TYR A 312 -4.84 20.92 2.13
N ALA A 313 -5.71 21.32 1.19
CA ALA A 313 -5.57 22.59 0.47
C ALA A 313 -5.78 23.82 1.37
N GLY A 314 -6.67 23.73 2.37
CA GLY A 314 -7.03 24.85 3.25
C GLY A 314 -5.96 25.31 4.25
N ALA A 315 -4.80 24.64 4.33
CA ALA A 315 -3.69 25.06 5.19
C ALA A 315 -2.63 25.89 4.45
N GLY A 316 -2.79 26.12 3.15
CA GLY A 316 -1.81 26.77 2.27
C GLY A 316 -2.26 28.09 1.65
N GLY A 317 -3.25 28.79 2.22
CA GLY A 317 -3.77 30.07 1.71
C GLY A 317 -4.12 31.04 2.82
#